data_AF-A0A0L0W328-F1
#
_entry.id   AF-A0A0L0W328-F1
#
_cell.length_a   1.000
_cell.length_b   1.000
_cell.length_c   1.000
_cell.angle_alpha   90.00
_cell.angle_beta   90.00
_cell.angle_gamma   90.00
#
_symmetry.space_group_name_H-M   'P 1'
#
loop_
_entity.id
_entity.type
_entity.pdbx_description
1 polymer ?
#
loop_
_entity_poly.entity_id
_entity_poly.type
_entity_poly.pdbx_seq_one_letter_code
_entity_poly.pdbx_strand_id
1 'polypeptide(L)'
;MAGSGHSPIPMNSSNKRVRPRKNVKHWVLNQNKANAPLEGSTSINQTDQEAEPDNIPASHSTHNNNIQQNQENIYFYYVTPSRQEDPNPSEIITTQNTLQHYHHLTHGTCVVAPRGGAAFCKVKYITFTSMSRQQLQGWEKLVCHFFDRMDYVAVVNNNGPQMGGAMWADGWRKSYKKESFGWYCSVGKLVKMMRLANYNPQDEASSIKEATDFISIQLQHLAPGVFQHYRETLINNNLPSMAHMEYPLPYDALDFASFLTFTMYNFHNGPHKDTDCNNWTLVCWIPIFNPLNSSEDDPILADDGYNMFGGQFTFRDFQVCLDLHRPGLHQDIGVTLCAFRSNDHTHQTLPGASPSDRYTRIGFSCQMSQAMTQAVVAYINGTALHLVVAGQEKQISNAQKKL
;
A
#
# COMPACT_ATOMS: atom_id res chain seq x y z
N MET A 1 16.41 23.66 77.08
CA MET A 1 16.11 22.68 76.00
C MET A 1 15.43 23.49 74.89
N ALA A 2 16.14 23.96 73.86
CA ALA A 2 16.57 23.20 72.67
C ALA A 2 15.40 22.37 72.09
N GLY A 3 14.91 22.58 70.86
CA GLY A 3 15.47 23.31 69.74
C GLY A 3 14.44 23.73 68.69
N SER A 4 14.80 24.79 67.99
CA SER A 4 14.25 25.27 66.73
C SER A 4 14.67 24.35 65.58
N GLY A 5 13.71 23.84 64.80
CA GLY A 5 13.95 23.12 63.56
C GLY A 5 13.03 23.62 62.47
N HIS A 6 13.44 24.67 61.75
CA HIS A 6 12.88 25.02 60.44
C HIS A 6 13.58 24.16 59.38
N SER A 7 12.84 23.25 58.75
CA SER A 7 13.30 22.53 57.56
C SER A 7 13.08 23.40 56.33
N PRO A 8 14.11 23.65 55.50
CA PRO A 8 13.94 24.40 54.26
C PRO A 8 13.31 23.52 53.18
N ILE A 9 12.34 24.11 52.46
CA ILE A 9 11.75 23.57 51.23
C ILE A 9 12.86 23.43 50.18
N PRO A 10 13.08 22.25 49.57
CA PRO A 10 14.02 22.15 48.46
C PRO A 10 13.38 22.72 47.19
N MET A 11 13.65 24.00 46.91
CA MET A 11 13.57 24.54 45.56
C MET A 11 14.77 24.01 44.76
N ASN A 12 14.56 22.93 43.99
CA ASN A 12 15.26 22.75 42.72
C ASN A 12 14.61 21.63 41.90
N SER A 13 13.73 21.99 40.98
CA SER A 13 13.75 21.35 39.67
C SER A 13 13.89 22.47 38.64
N SER A 14 15.00 22.46 37.92
CA SER A 14 15.26 23.41 36.85
C SER A 14 14.22 23.18 35.75
N ASN A 15 13.12 23.93 35.78
CA ASN A 15 12.33 24.15 34.58
C ASN A 15 13.22 24.95 33.62
N LYS A 16 14.04 24.23 32.84
CA LYS A 16 14.73 24.78 31.67
C LYS A 16 13.65 25.39 30.80
N ARG A 17 13.49 26.72 30.87
CA ARG A 17 12.67 27.49 29.93
C ARG A 17 13.31 27.33 28.55
N VAL A 18 12.86 26.32 27.81
CA VAL A 18 13.29 26.12 26.43
C VAL A 18 12.68 27.24 25.60
N ARG A 19 13.53 28.02 24.91
CA ARG A 19 13.09 29.13 24.05
C ARG A 19 12.02 28.62 23.05
N PRO A 20 10.86 29.29 22.90
CA PRO A 20 9.76 28.84 22.03
C PRO A 20 10.21 28.47 20.60
N ARG A 21 11.17 29.22 20.05
CA ARG A 21 11.72 29.00 18.71
C ARG A 21 12.59 27.74 18.56
N LYS A 22 13.15 27.20 19.65
CA LYS A 22 13.94 25.94 19.60
C LYS A 22 13.04 24.74 19.37
N ASN A 23 11.85 24.72 20.00
CA ASN A 23 10.88 23.66 19.80
C ASN A 23 10.35 23.66 18.36
N VAL A 24 10.02 24.82 17.79
CA VAL A 24 9.55 24.92 16.39
C VAL A 24 10.60 24.38 15.41
N LYS A 25 11.86 24.79 15.52
CA LYS A 25 12.94 24.27 14.65
C LYS A 25 13.13 22.76 14.79
N HIS A 26 13.04 22.24 16.01
CA HIS A 26 13.15 20.81 16.28
C HIS A 26 11.97 20.02 15.69
N TRP A 27 10.74 20.55 15.78
CA TRP A 27 9.56 19.95 15.14
C TRP A 27 9.70 19.91 13.62
N VAL A 28 10.11 21.01 12.99
CA VAL A 28 10.35 21.07 11.54
C VAL A 28 11.42 20.06 11.11
N LEU A 29 12.53 19.98 11.86
CA LEU A 29 13.59 19.01 11.58
C LEU A 29 13.07 17.56 11.63
N ASN A 30 12.27 17.23 12.64
CA ASN A 30 11.70 15.89 12.79
C ASN A 30 10.67 15.58 11.69
N GLN A 31 9.91 16.57 11.22
CA GLN A 31 8.99 16.42 10.09
C GLN A 31 9.77 16.16 8.80
N ASN A 32 10.79 16.97 8.52
CA ASN A 32 11.64 16.78 7.34
C ASN A 32 12.30 15.40 7.35
N LYS A 33 12.81 14.95 8.51
CA LYS A 33 13.42 13.61 8.65
C LYS A 33 12.41 12.48 8.45
N ALA A 34 11.20 12.63 8.97
CA ALA A 34 10.13 11.66 8.78
C ALA A 34 9.67 11.60 7.31
N ASN A 35 9.54 12.75 6.65
CA ASN A 35 9.05 12.86 5.28
C ASN A 35 10.08 12.53 4.20
N ALA A 36 11.39 12.61 4.51
CA ALA A 36 12.46 12.39 3.53
C ALA A 36 12.27 11.16 2.61
N PRO A 37 11.88 9.96 3.09
CA PRO A 37 11.64 8.80 2.21
C PRO A 37 10.29 8.83 1.47
N LEU A 38 9.37 9.74 1.83
CA LEU A 38 8.01 9.82 1.30
C LEU A 38 7.88 10.89 0.21
N GLU A 39 8.74 11.90 0.25
CA GLU A 39 8.82 12.97 -0.75
C GLU A 39 9.62 12.51 -1.98
N GLY A 40 9.17 12.89 -3.18
CA GLY A 40 9.90 12.59 -4.41
C GLY A 40 11.08 13.55 -4.61
N SER A 41 12.09 13.14 -5.37
CA SER A 41 13.18 14.02 -5.77
C SER A 41 12.66 15.17 -6.66
N THR A 42 12.98 16.42 -6.32
CA THR A 42 12.55 17.65 -7.04
C THR A 42 13.18 17.86 -8.43
N SER A 43 13.82 16.85 -9.02
CA SER A 43 14.69 16.98 -10.20
C SER A 43 13.96 16.93 -11.56
N ILE A 44 12.63 16.94 -11.60
CA ILE A 44 11.88 16.96 -12.86
C ILE A 44 11.30 18.38 -13.04
N ASN A 45 12.11 19.33 -13.51
CA ASN A 45 11.72 20.57 -14.23
C ASN A 45 12.89 21.57 -14.36
N GLN A 46 14.07 21.11 -14.80
CA GLN A 46 15.07 22.01 -15.38
C GLN A 46 15.64 21.33 -16.62
N THR A 47 14.86 21.37 -17.70
CA THR A 47 15.41 21.24 -19.05
C THR A 47 15.82 22.62 -19.54
N ASP A 48 17.04 22.67 -20.04
CA ASP A 48 17.77 23.81 -20.57
C ASP A 48 16.92 24.64 -21.55
N GLN A 49 16.84 25.95 -21.32
CA GLN A 49 16.58 26.91 -22.37
C GLN A 49 17.80 27.83 -22.49
N GLU A 50 18.38 27.76 -23.68
CA GLU A 50 19.51 28.56 -24.16
C GLU A 50 19.26 30.06 -24.00
N ALA A 51 20.33 30.78 -23.64
CA ALA A 51 20.37 32.21 -23.53
C ALA A 51 20.55 32.87 -24.91
N GLU A 52 19.81 33.94 -25.18
CA GLU A 52 20.26 35.12 -25.92
C GLU A 52 19.50 36.36 -25.38
N PRO A 53 20.12 37.55 -25.32
CA PRO A 53 19.62 38.69 -24.57
C PRO A 53 18.90 39.72 -25.46
N ASP A 54 17.86 40.38 -24.97
CA ASP A 54 17.68 41.80 -25.28
C ASP A 54 16.75 42.58 -24.33
N ASN A 55 17.02 43.88 -24.31
CA ASN A 55 16.71 44.89 -23.29
C ASN A 55 15.26 45.43 -23.22
N ILE A 56 14.73 45.53 -21.98
CA ILE A 56 14.05 46.70 -21.30
C ILE A 56 12.64 47.18 -21.83
N PRO A 57 11.71 47.79 -21.03
CA PRO A 57 11.65 48.07 -19.57
C PRO A 57 10.40 47.57 -18.81
N ALA A 58 10.54 47.66 -17.48
CA ALA A 58 9.55 47.48 -16.43
C ALA A 58 8.16 48.11 -16.65
N SER A 59 7.11 47.31 -16.40
CA SER A 59 5.86 47.81 -15.83
C SER A 59 5.32 46.81 -14.81
N HIS A 60 4.99 47.34 -13.63
CA HIS A 60 4.44 46.61 -12.51
C HIS A 60 3.00 46.18 -12.79
N SER A 61 2.72 44.87 -12.72
CA SER A 61 1.42 44.38 -12.24
C SER A 61 1.57 42.97 -11.67
N THR A 62 1.74 42.89 -10.36
CA THR A 62 1.57 41.68 -9.56
C THR A 62 0.11 41.26 -9.59
N HIS A 63 -0.21 40.22 -10.37
CA HIS A 63 -1.40 39.40 -10.14
C HIS A 63 -0.95 38.06 -9.58
N ASN A 64 -0.86 38.02 -8.24
CA ASN A 64 -0.81 36.77 -7.50
C ASN A 64 -2.16 36.07 -7.65
N ASN A 65 -2.25 35.14 -8.59
CA ASN A 65 -3.28 34.12 -8.58
C ASN A 65 -3.00 33.19 -7.39
N ASN A 66 -3.55 33.56 -6.23
CA ASN A 66 -3.69 32.65 -5.10
C ASN A 66 -4.69 31.55 -5.48
N ILE A 67 -4.19 30.50 -6.14
CA ILE A 67 -4.86 29.20 -6.11
C ILE A 67 -4.68 28.71 -4.67
N GLN A 68 -5.73 28.85 -3.88
CA GLN A 68 -5.83 28.32 -2.53
C GLN A 68 -5.88 26.79 -2.66
N GLN A 69 -4.73 26.15 -2.81
CA GLN A 69 -4.60 24.71 -2.62
C GLN A 69 -5.01 24.43 -1.16
N ASN A 70 -6.12 23.72 -0.99
CA ASN A 70 -6.54 23.19 0.30
C ASN A 70 -5.38 22.33 0.82
N GLN A 71 -4.58 22.86 1.76
CA GLN A 71 -3.48 22.10 2.35
C GLN A 71 -4.08 20.95 3.15
N GLU A 72 -3.87 19.73 2.66
CA GLU A 72 -4.24 18.52 3.38
C GLU A 72 -3.49 18.46 4.72
N ASN A 73 -4.22 18.35 5.83
CA ASN A 73 -3.62 18.24 7.15
C ASN A 73 -2.95 16.87 7.30
N ILE A 74 -1.63 16.87 7.53
CA ILE A 74 -0.84 15.66 7.79
C ILE A 74 -0.57 15.56 9.30
N TYR A 75 -0.96 14.44 9.89
CA TYR A 75 -0.75 14.14 11.31
C TYR A 75 0.51 13.30 11.50
N PHE A 76 1.43 13.75 12.34
CA PHE A 76 2.66 13.01 12.63
C PHE A 76 2.55 12.30 13.98
N TYR A 77 2.76 10.99 13.99
CA TYR A 77 2.90 10.20 15.21
C TYR A 77 4.36 9.75 15.39
N TYR A 78 5.02 10.33 16.40
CA TYR A 78 6.39 9.98 16.76
C TYR A 78 6.43 8.96 17.90
N VAL A 79 6.70 7.70 17.57
CA VAL A 79 6.71 6.60 18.54
C VAL A 79 7.81 6.80 19.57
N THR A 80 7.44 6.84 20.85
CA THR A 80 8.40 6.99 21.94
C THR A 80 9.24 5.73 22.11
N PRO A 81 10.50 5.81 22.57
CA PRO A 81 11.33 4.62 22.79
C PRO A 81 10.65 3.55 23.67
N SER A 82 9.88 3.97 24.69
CA SER A 82 9.10 3.07 25.55
C SER A 82 7.93 2.35 24.87
N ARG A 83 7.66 2.64 23.60
CA ARG A 83 6.61 2.03 22.77
C ARG A 83 7.20 1.38 21.52
N GLN A 84 8.52 1.20 21.46
CA GLN A 84 9.24 0.55 20.36
C GLN A 84 9.59 -0.89 20.72
N GLU A 85 8.62 -1.60 21.28
CA GLU A 85 8.68 -3.03 21.59
C GLU A 85 7.28 -3.63 21.53
N ASP A 86 7.22 -4.91 21.20
CA ASP A 86 5.99 -5.69 21.33
C ASP A 86 5.66 -5.88 22.81
N PRO A 87 4.52 -5.34 23.30
CA PRO A 87 4.17 -5.46 24.71
C PRO A 87 3.76 -6.88 25.10
N ASN A 88 3.48 -7.76 24.13
CA ASN A 88 2.98 -9.10 24.42
C ASN A 88 3.49 -10.15 23.39
N PRO A 89 4.80 -10.42 23.36
CA PRO A 89 5.43 -11.25 22.31
C PRO A 89 4.98 -12.72 22.34
N SER A 90 4.39 -13.19 23.43
CA SER A 90 3.79 -14.53 23.52
C SER A 90 2.47 -14.66 22.77
N GLU A 91 1.80 -13.55 22.44
CA GLU A 91 0.57 -13.59 21.64
C GLU A 91 0.90 -13.98 20.19
N ILE A 92 0.32 -15.09 19.71
CA ILE A 92 0.44 -15.51 18.31
C ILE A 92 -0.09 -14.42 17.38
N ILE A 93 -1.22 -13.82 17.74
CA ILE A 93 -1.84 -12.68 17.06
C ILE A 93 -2.28 -11.67 18.13
N THR A 94 -2.19 -10.38 17.84
CA THR A 94 -2.54 -9.35 18.83
C THR A 94 -3.99 -9.46 19.24
N THR A 95 -4.23 -9.58 20.54
CA THR A 95 -5.58 -9.68 21.10
C THR A 95 -6.23 -8.30 21.21
N GLN A 96 -7.56 -8.26 21.33
CA GLN A 96 -8.28 -6.99 21.56
C GLN A 96 -7.87 -6.32 22.88
N ASN A 97 -7.45 -7.09 23.89
CA ASN A 97 -6.95 -6.54 25.15
C ASN A 97 -5.62 -5.81 24.94
N THR A 98 -4.66 -6.46 24.27
CA THR A 98 -3.38 -5.83 23.93
C THR A 98 -3.55 -4.63 22.99
N LEU A 99 -4.50 -4.71 22.05
CA LEU A 99 -4.79 -3.65 21.08
C LEU A 99 -5.24 -2.35 21.75
N GLN A 100 -5.95 -2.40 22.89
CA GLN A 100 -6.37 -1.19 23.64
C GLN A 100 -5.20 -0.31 24.07
N HIS A 101 -3.97 -0.85 24.13
CA HIS A 101 -2.78 -0.10 24.48
C HIS A 101 -2.09 0.57 23.28
N TYR A 102 -2.49 0.21 22.06
CA TYR A 102 -1.88 0.72 20.84
C TYR A 102 -2.35 2.15 20.56
N HIS A 103 -1.57 2.87 19.76
CA HIS A 103 -1.98 4.15 19.20
C HIS A 103 -2.80 3.89 17.94
N HIS A 104 -4.07 4.30 17.97
CA HIS A 104 -5.02 4.11 16.89
C HIS A 104 -4.99 5.29 15.91
N LEU A 105 -4.73 4.97 14.64
CA LEU A 105 -4.87 5.88 13.52
C LEU A 105 -6.21 5.60 12.85
N THR A 106 -7.01 6.65 12.64
CA THR A 106 -8.43 6.48 12.30
C THR A 106 -8.94 7.39 11.19
N HIS A 107 -8.15 8.38 10.74
CA HIS A 107 -8.61 9.42 9.82
C HIS A 107 -7.45 10.21 9.20
N GLY A 108 -7.76 10.95 8.13
CA GLY A 108 -6.84 11.89 7.48
C GLY A 108 -5.62 11.22 6.88
N THR A 109 -4.53 11.98 6.73
CA THR A 109 -3.22 11.44 6.35
C THR A 109 -2.32 11.44 7.58
N CYS A 110 -1.80 10.27 7.96
CA CYS A 110 -0.91 10.10 9.11
C CYS A 110 0.47 9.59 8.65
N VAL A 111 1.53 10.13 9.25
CA VAL A 111 2.91 9.67 9.09
C VAL A 111 3.41 9.16 10.44
N VAL A 112 3.93 7.93 10.45
CA VAL A 112 4.46 7.28 11.64
C VAL A 112 5.98 7.13 11.53
N ALA A 113 6.68 7.62 12.55
CA ALA A 113 8.13 7.50 12.65
C ALA A 113 8.55 7.21 14.10
N PRO A 114 9.65 6.49 14.34
CA PRO A 114 10.28 6.48 15.65
C PRO A 114 10.72 7.91 16.00
N ARG A 115 10.72 8.29 17.27
CA ARG A 115 11.17 9.63 17.68
C ARG A 115 12.62 9.87 17.23
N GLY A 116 12.81 10.84 16.34
CA GLY A 116 14.10 11.17 15.74
C GLY A 116 14.58 10.20 14.65
N GLY A 117 13.73 9.27 14.21
CA GLY A 117 13.96 8.35 13.10
C GLY A 117 13.30 8.80 11.79
N ALA A 118 13.51 8.02 10.73
CA ALA A 118 12.75 8.17 9.48
C ALA A 118 11.36 7.52 9.61
N ALA A 119 10.39 7.95 8.80
CA ALA A 119 9.09 7.30 8.80
C ALA A 119 9.18 5.86 8.30
N PHE A 120 8.29 5.03 8.83
CA PHE A 120 8.10 3.66 8.35
C PHE A 120 6.70 3.40 7.83
N CYS A 121 5.77 4.33 8.02
CA CYS A 121 4.39 4.19 7.56
C CYS A 121 3.83 5.57 7.23
N LYS A 122 3.14 5.66 6.08
CA LYS A 122 2.26 6.75 5.73
C LYS A 122 0.92 6.15 5.32
N VAL A 123 -0.14 6.52 6.03
CA VAL A 123 -1.51 6.05 5.79
C VAL A 123 -2.40 7.23 5.43
N LYS A 124 -3.36 7.02 4.54
CA LYS A 124 -4.40 7.97 4.17
C LYS A 124 -5.77 7.29 4.19
N TYR A 125 -6.70 7.91 4.89
CA TYR A 125 -8.10 7.52 4.94
C TYR A 125 -8.90 8.44 4.03
N ILE A 126 -9.58 7.89 3.03
CA ILE A 126 -10.37 8.62 2.04
C ILE A 126 -11.81 8.13 2.12
N THR A 127 -12.70 8.95 2.70
CA THR A 127 -14.11 8.58 2.82
C THR A 127 -14.78 8.62 1.45
N PHE A 128 -15.74 7.75 1.18
CA PHE A 128 -16.51 7.77 -0.08
C PHE A 128 -17.23 9.11 -0.28
N THR A 129 -17.72 9.72 0.81
CA THR A 129 -18.35 11.05 0.82
C THR A 129 -17.43 12.19 0.39
N SER A 130 -16.11 12.02 0.53
CA SER A 130 -15.11 13.01 0.10
C SER A 130 -14.65 12.83 -1.36
N MET A 131 -15.00 11.70 -1.98
CA MET A 131 -14.55 11.37 -3.33
C MET A 131 -15.45 12.05 -4.38
N SER A 132 -14.84 12.52 -5.46
CA SER A 132 -15.55 12.85 -6.69
C SER A 132 -16.14 11.58 -7.33
N ARG A 133 -17.14 11.76 -8.21
CA ARG A 133 -17.73 10.64 -8.97
C ARG A 133 -16.69 9.85 -9.76
N GLN A 134 -15.70 10.53 -10.34
CA GLN A 134 -14.60 9.90 -11.08
C GLN A 134 -13.71 9.06 -10.17
N GLN A 135 -13.45 9.52 -8.95
CA GLN A 135 -12.67 8.73 -7.97
C GLN A 135 -13.44 7.48 -7.54
N LEU A 136 -14.72 7.59 -7.21
CA LEU A 136 -15.58 6.44 -6.88
C LEU A 136 -15.58 5.42 -8.02
N GLN A 137 -15.80 5.89 -9.25
CA GLN A 137 -15.79 5.02 -10.44
C GLN A 137 -14.44 4.33 -10.65
N GLY A 138 -13.32 5.00 -10.37
CA GLY A 138 -11.99 4.38 -10.44
C GLY A 138 -11.83 3.22 -9.46
N TRP A 139 -12.32 3.39 -8.22
CA TRP A 139 -12.33 2.32 -7.22
C TRP A 139 -13.27 1.17 -7.58
N GLU A 140 -14.47 1.48 -8.07
CA GLU A 140 -15.43 0.46 -8.56
C GLU A 140 -14.82 -0.37 -9.69
N LYS A 141 -14.19 0.28 -10.67
CA LYS A 141 -13.48 -0.40 -11.76
C LYS A 141 -12.36 -1.29 -11.25
N LEU A 142 -11.58 -0.83 -10.27
CA LEU A 142 -10.52 -1.64 -9.67
C LEU A 142 -11.09 -2.87 -8.95
N VAL A 143 -12.23 -2.74 -8.25
CA VAL A 143 -12.90 -3.87 -7.62
C VAL A 143 -13.43 -4.86 -8.66
N CYS A 144 -14.08 -4.38 -9.72
CA CYS A 144 -14.50 -5.21 -10.85
C CYS A 144 -13.31 -5.96 -11.45
N HIS A 145 -12.20 -5.27 -11.68
CA HIS A 145 -10.97 -5.90 -12.16
C HIS A 145 -10.58 -7.08 -11.27
N PHE A 146 -10.52 -6.90 -9.94
CA PHE A 146 -10.19 -8.01 -9.03
C PHE A 146 -11.19 -9.18 -9.10
N PHE A 147 -12.48 -8.89 -9.28
CA PHE A 147 -13.49 -9.94 -9.49
C PHE A 147 -13.24 -10.71 -10.78
N ASP A 148 -13.00 -10.01 -11.89
CA ASP A 148 -12.69 -10.61 -13.19
C ASP A 148 -11.40 -11.43 -13.11
N ARG A 149 -10.37 -10.96 -12.39
CA ARG A 149 -9.12 -11.70 -12.19
C ARG A 149 -9.36 -13.06 -11.54
N MET A 150 -10.37 -13.20 -10.67
CA MET A 150 -10.69 -14.49 -10.05
C MET A 150 -11.10 -15.56 -11.08
N ASP A 151 -11.52 -15.19 -12.28
CA ASP A 151 -11.81 -16.14 -13.36
C ASP A 151 -10.57 -16.68 -14.06
N TYR A 152 -9.38 -16.12 -13.79
CA TYR A 152 -8.13 -16.54 -14.41
C TYR A 152 -7.11 -17.05 -13.42
N VAL A 153 -7.17 -16.60 -12.16
CA VAL A 153 -6.19 -16.96 -11.12
C VAL A 153 -6.82 -17.82 -10.03
N ALA A 154 -6.04 -18.72 -9.44
CA ALA A 154 -6.52 -19.59 -8.35
C ALA A 154 -6.29 -18.93 -6.99
N VAL A 155 -7.09 -19.33 -6.00
CA VAL A 155 -6.81 -19.00 -4.60
C VAL A 155 -5.45 -19.58 -4.23
N VAL A 156 -4.64 -18.80 -3.52
CA VAL A 156 -3.34 -19.24 -3.02
C VAL A 156 -3.56 -20.23 -1.87
N ASN A 157 -3.14 -21.48 -2.09
CA ASN A 157 -3.35 -22.56 -1.12
C ASN A 157 -2.38 -22.52 0.08
N ASN A 158 -1.22 -21.89 -0.09
CA ASN A 158 -0.21 -21.82 0.96
C ASN A 158 0.45 -20.45 0.97
N ASN A 159 0.24 -19.71 2.06
CA ASN A 159 0.97 -18.51 2.39
C ASN A 159 1.26 -18.57 3.89
N GLY A 160 2.54 -18.64 4.28
CA GLY A 160 2.96 -18.96 5.65
C GLY A 160 2.24 -18.14 6.72
N PRO A 161 2.11 -16.81 6.57
CA PRO A 161 1.42 -15.97 7.55
C PRO A 161 -0.11 -16.04 7.49
N GLN A 162 -0.73 -16.52 6.40
CA GLN A 162 -2.19 -16.48 6.27
C GLN A 162 -2.86 -17.40 7.29
N MET A 163 -3.83 -16.84 8.03
CA MET A 163 -4.57 -17.57 9.06
C MET A 163 -6.06 -17.71 8.75
N GLY A 164 -6.60 -16.90 7.82
CA GLY A 164 -7.96 -17.04 7.32
C GLY A 164 -8.26 -16.17 6.11
N GLY A 165 -9.48 -16.32 5.58
CA GLY A 165 -9.94 -15.70 4.34
C GLY A 165 -9.25 -16.24 3.08
N ALA A 166 -9.44 -15.55 1.96
CA ALA A 166 -8.89 -15.93 0.66
C ALA A 166 -7.90 -14.89 0.15
N MET A 167 -6.90 -15.36 -0.59
CA MET A 167 -5.90 -14.53 -1.25
C MET A 167 -5.67 -15.04 -2.67
N TRP A 168 -5.50 -14.11 -3.60
CA TRP A 168 -5.12 -14.35 -4.98
C TRP A 168 -3.84 -13.59 -5.27
N ALA A 169 -3.02 -14.14 -6.15
CA ALA A 169 -1.85 -13.45 -6.70
C ALA A 169 -2.14 -13.11 -8.15
N ASP A 170 -1.71 -11.94 -8.59
CA ASP A 170 -1.88 -11.48 -9.95
C ASP A 170 -0.63 -10.73 -10.44
N GLY A 171 -0.21 -11.00 -11.67
CA GLY A 171 1.04 -10.48 -12.22
C GLY A 171 2.16 -11.50 -12.39
N TRP A 172 3.39 -11.00 -12.53
CA TRP A 172 4.56 -11.83 -12.86
C TRP A 172 5.08 -12.61 -11.65
N ARG A 173 5.25 -13.93 -11.80
CA ARG A 173 5.74 -14.80 -10.73
C ARG A 173 6.74 -15.85 -11.21
N LYS A 174 7.61 -16.26 -10.28
CA LYS A 174 8.41 -17.47 -10.43
C LYS A 174 7.50 -18.70 -10.32
N SER A 175 7.74 -19.69 -11.17
CA SER A 175 7.12 -21.01 -11.07
C SER A 175 7.75 -21.84 -9.97
N TYR A 176 6.92 -22.56 -9.22
CA TYR A 176 7.40 -23.53 -8.22
C TYR A 176 7.75 -24.89 -8.83
N LYS A 177 7.20 -25.23 -10.02
CA LYS A 177 7.32 -26.57 -10.62
C LYS A 177 8.47 -26.68 -11.62
N LYS A 178 8.95 -25.55 -12.13
CA LYS A 178 10.02 -25.45 -13.12
C LYS A 178 10.83 -24.20 -12.80
N GLU A 179 12.12 -24.21 -13.13
CA GLU A 179 12.88 -22.97 -13.21
C GLU A 179 12.33 -22.15 -14.38
N SER A 180 11.37 -21.28 -14.09
CA SER A 180 10.68 -20.43 -15.07
C SER A 180 10.06 -19.26 -14.33
N PHE A 181 9.81 -18.16 -15.04
CA PHE A 181 8.93 -17.10 -14.56
C PHE A 181 7.96 -16.68 -15.67
N GLY A 182 6.84 -16.09 -15.28
CA GLY A 182 5.81 -15.75 -16.25
C GLY A 182 4.66 -14.96 -15.65
N TRP A 183 3.79 -14.47 -16.53
CA TRP A 183 2.50 -13.91 -16.17
C TRP A 183 1.64 -15.00 -15.53
N TYR A 184 1.22 -14.78 -14.28
CA TYR A 184 0.49 -15.79 -13.53
C TYR A 184 -0.93 -15.96 -14.08
N CYS A 185 -1.23 -17.17 -14.53
CA CYS A 185 -2.55 -17.56 -15.01
C CYS A 185 -2.77 -19.04 -14.74
N SER A 186 -3.96 -19.40 -14.25
CA SER A 186 -4.38 -20.79 -14.20
C SER A 186 -4.85 -21.24 -15.58
N VAL A 187 -4.01 -22.03 -16.26
CA VAL A 187 -4.34 -22.57 -17.60
C VAL A 187 -5.70 -23.25 -17.62
N GLY A 188 -6.08 -23.99 -16.56
CA GLY A 188 -7.39 -24.66 -16.50
C GLY A 188 -8.56 -23.67 -16.43
N LYS A 189 -8.38 -22.55 -15.73
CA LYS A 189 -9.40 -21.49 -15.69
C LYS A 189 -9.46 -20.70 -17.00
N LEU A 190 -8.31 -20.40 -17.61
CA LEU A 190 -8.26 -19.80 -18.94
C LEU A 190 -8.97 -20.65 -20.00
N VAL A 191 -8.77 -21.97 -19.97
CA VAL A 191 -9.51 -22.92 -20.82
C VAL A 191 -11.03 -22.79 -20.63
N LYS A 192 -11.50 -22.65 -19.39
CA LYS A 192 -12.92 -22.45 -19.08
C LYS A 192 -13.42 -21.15 -19.72
N MET A 193 -12.70 -20.04 -19.56
CA MET A 193 -13.09 -18.74 -20.14
C MET A 193 -13.09 -18.76 -21.67
N MET A 194 -12.10 -19.40 -22.29
CA MET A 194 -12.05 -19.61 -23.74
C MET A 194 -13.24 -20.45 -24.25
N ARG A 195 -13.62 -21.51 -23.55
CA ARG A 195 -14.79 -22.34 -23.91
C ARG A 195 -16.11 -21.58 -23.82
N LEU A 196 -16.21 -20.64 -22.88
CA LEU A 196 -17.37 -19.77 -22.73
C LEU A 196 -17.36 -18.59 -23.73
N ALA A 197 -16.33 -18.48 -24.59
CA ALA A 197 -16.10 -17.32 -25.46
C ALA A 197 -15.99 -15.98 -24.71
N ASN A 198 -15.62 -16.04 -23.42
CA ASN A 198 -15.51 -14.88 -22.53
C ASN A 198 -14.05 -14.44 -22.33
N TYR A 199 -13.15 -14.82 -23.25
CA TYR A 199 -11.74 -14.42 -23.19
C TYR A 199 -11.35 -13.63 -24.43
N ASN A 200 -10.86 -12.42 -24.21
CA ASN A 200 -10.23 -11.59 -25.22
C ASN A 200 -8.87 -11.09 -24.68
N PRO A 201 -7.75 -11.41 -25.36
CA PRO A 201 -6.42 -11.06 -24.85
C PRO A 201 -6.16 -9.54 -24.82
N GLN A 202 -6.76 -8.77 -25.75
CA GLN A 202 -6.63 -7.31 -25.77
C GLN A 202 -7.43 -6.64 -24.65
N ASP A 203 -8.64 -7.12 -24.39
CA ASP A 203 -9.47 -6.61 -23.29
C ASP A 203 -8.80 -6.88 -21.94
N GLU A 204 -8.26 -8.09 -21.77
CA GLU A 204 -7.48 -8.48 -20.60
C GLU A 204 -6.25 -7.58 -20.40
N ALA A 205 -5.45 -7.36 -21.44
CA ALA A 205 -4.28 -6.49 -21.39
C ALA A 205 -4.66 -5.04 -21.04
N SER A 206 -5.76 -4.54 -21.59
CA SER A 206 -6.27 -3.18 -21.34
C SER A 206 -6.74 -3.02 -19.89
N SER A 207 -7.48 -4.01 -19.38
CA SER A 207 -7.96 -4.04 -17.99
C SER A 207 -6.80 -4.07 -16.98
N ILE A 208 -5.79 -4.91 -17.22
CA ILE A 208 -4.58 -4.98 -16.39
C ILE A 208 -3.81 -3.65 -16.40
N LYS A 209 -3.69 -3.02 -17.57
CA LYS A 209 -3.04 -1.71 -17.68
C LYS A 209 -3.81 -0.63 -16.93
N GLU A 210 -5.13 -0.54 -17.11
CA GLU A 210 -5.97 0.45 -16.42
C GLU A 210 -5.88 0.30 -14.90
N ALA A 211 -5.96 -0.93 -14.38
CA ALA A 211 -5.82 -1.20 -12.95
C ALA A 211 -4.42 -0.84 -12.42
N THR A 212 -3.35 -1.21 -13.15
CA THR A 212 -1.97 -0.91 -12.78
C THR A 212 -1.72 0.60 -12.74
N ASP A 213 -2.16 1.33 -13.78
CA ASP A 213 -2.01 2.78 -13.88
C ASP A 213 -2.80 3.48 -12.77
N PHE A 214 -4.02 3.03 -12.48
CA PHE A 214 -4.83 3.57 -11.38
C PHE A 214 -4.14 3.40 -10.02
N ILE A 215 -3.65 2.19 -9.70
CA ILE A 215 -2.94 1.92 -8.44
C ILE A 215 -1.65 2.76 -8.34
N SER A 216 -0.89 2.85 -9.44
CA SER A 216 0.33 3.64 -9.54
C SER A 216 0.09 5.12 -9.21
N ILE A 217 -0.99 5.70 -9.75
CA ILE A 217 -1.40 7.08 -9.47
C ILE A 217 -1.76 7.25 -7.99
N GLN A 218 -2.47 6.29 -7.38
CA GLN A 218 -2.76 6.36 -5.94
C GLN A 218 -1.48 6.38 -5.10
N LEU A 219 -0.48 5.56 -5.45
CA LEU A 219 0.81 5.55 -4.77
C LEU A 219 1.57 6.86 -4.95
N GLN A 220 1.59 7.41 -6.17
CA GLN A 220 2.23 8.70 -6.45
C GLN A 220 1.62 9.84 -5.64
N HIS A 221 0.29 9.86 -5.50
CA HIS A 221 -0.40 10.85 -4.66
C HIS A 221 -0.14 10.62 -3.17
N LEU A 222 -0.08 9.37 -2.71
CA LEU A 222 0.17 9.05 -1.32
C LEU A 222 1.61 9.36 -0.92
N ALA A 223 2.59 8.79 -1.63
CA ALA A 223 4.01 8.80 -1.27
C ALA A 223 4.87 8.76 -2.54
N PRO A 224 5.10 9.90 -3.21
CA PRO A 224 5.84 9.97 -4.48
C PRO A 224 7.28 9.45 -4.36
N GLY A 225 7.94 9.63 -3.21
CA GLY A 225 9.27 9.05 -2.97
C GLY A 225 9.25 7.52 -2.94
N VAL A 226 8.19 6.94 -2.38
CA VAL A 226 8.00 5.47 -2.37
C VAL A 226 7.75 4.95 -3.78
N PHE A 227 6.92 5.65 -4.58
CA PHE A 227 6.73 5.32 -5.98
C PHE A 227 8.05 5.30 -6.76
N GLN A 228 8.88 6.33 -6.60
CA GLN A 228 10.21 6.41 -7.23
C GLN A 228 11.06 5.20 -6.83
N HIS A 229 11.09 4.83 -5.55
CA HIS A 229 11.88 3.70 -5.07
C HIS A 229 11.39 2.34 -5.60
N TYR A 230 10.08 2.16 -5.73
CA TYR A 230 9.49 1.00 -6.40
C TYR A 230 9.98 0.91 -7.84
N ARG A 231 9.84 2.00 -8.58
CA ARG A 231 10.22 2.07 -9.99
C ARG A 231 11.72 1.85 -10.21
N GLU A 232 12.58 2.43 -9.37
CA GLU A 232 14.01 2.16 -9.36
C GLU A 232 14.30 0.67 -9.14
N THR A 233 13.66 0.05 -8.16
CA THR A 233 13.83 -1.38 -7.87
C THR A 233 13.41 -2.24 -9.06
N LEU A 234 12.27 -1.92 -9.69
CA LEU A 234 11.75 -2.61 -10.87
C LEU A 234 12.75 -2.56 -12.04
N ILE A 235 13.21 -1.34 -12.37
CA ILE A 235 14.08 -1.08 -13.52
C ILE A 235 15.48 -1.63 -13.29
N ASN A 236 16.09 -1.39 -12.12
CA ASN A 236 17.46 -1.82 -11.83
C ASN A 236 17.62 -3.34 -11.80
N ASN A 237 16.53 -4.08 -11.56
CA ASN A 237 16.51 -5.54 -11.59
C ASN A 237 15.93 -6.10 -12.90
N ASN A 238 15.63 -5.24 -13.89
CA ASN A 238 15.02 -5.61 -15.17
C ASN A 238 13.75 -6.46 -15.00
N LEU A 239 12.95 -6.20 -13.97
CA LEU A 239 11.76 -6.98 -13.71
C LEU A 239 10.62 -6.55 -14.64
N PRO A 240 9.78 -7.46 -15.13
CA PRO A 240 8.57 -7.07 -15.83
C PRO A 240 7.62 -6.29 -14.90
N SER A 241 6.93 -5.29 -15.44
CA SER A 241 5.84 -4.58 -14.75
C SER A 241 4.58 -5.45 -14.68
N MET A 242 3.70 -5.18 -13.72
CA MET A 242 2.32 -5.68 -13.72
C MET A 242 1.58 -5.35 -15.02
N ALA A 243 1.88 -4.23 -15.71
CA ALA A 243 1.20 -3.92 -16.97
C ALA A 243 1.75 -4.73 -18.17
N HIS A 244 2.90 -5.41 -18.03
CA HIS A 244 3.53 -6.11 -19.13
C HIS A 244 2.89 -7.49 -19.34
N MET A 245 2.30 -7.72 -20.52
CA MET A 245 1.77 -9.04 -20.87
C MET A 245 2.84 -9.99 -21.43
N GLU A 246 3.97 -9.44 -21.89
CA GLU A 246 5.13 -10.18 -22.41
C GLU A 246 6.44 -9.66 -21.79
N TYR A 247 7.52 -10.42 -21.95
CA TYR A 247 8.85 -10.03 -21.45
C TYR A 247 9.96 -10.40 -22.44
N PRO A 248 10.94 -9.50 -22.68
CA PRO A 248 11.04 -8.14 -22.15
C PRO A 248 10.13 -7.15 -22.88
N LEU A 249 9.72 -6.09 -22.19
CA LEU A 249 9.04 -4.92 -22.75
C LEU A 249 9.61 -3.63 -22.15
N PRO A 250 9.60 -2.50 -22.89
CA PRO A 250 10.01 -1.21 -22.36
C PRO A 250 9.04 -0.71 -21.29
N TYR A 251 9.56 0.04 -20.31
CA TYR A 251 8.77 0.57 -19.20
C TYR A 251 8.03 1.87 -19.57
N ASP A 252 6.75 1.93 -19.23
CA ASP A 252 5.93 3.14 -19.22
C ASP A 252 6.16 3.94 -17.94
N ALA A 253 5.80 5.23 -17.92
CA ALA A 253 6.00 6.12 -16.78
C ALA A 253 5.33 5.65 -15.47
N LEU A 254 4.24 4.88 -15.57
CA LEU A 254 3.44 4.42 -14.43
C LEU A 254 3.84 3.04 -13.92
N ASP A 255 4.76 2.33 -14.57
CA ASP A 255 5.24 1.03 -14.12
C ASP A 255 6.02 1.13 -12.80
N PHE A 256 5.70 0.28 -11.83
CA PHE A 256 6.34 0.38 -10.51
C PHE A 256 6.50 -0.96 -9.76
N ALA A 257 5.62 -1.93 -9.98
CA ALA A 257 5.67 -3.24 -9.34
C ALA A 257 5.55 -4.37 -10.37
N SER A 258 5.92 -5.60 -10.00
CA SER A 258 5.87 -6.77 -10.89
C SER A 258 4.64 -7.65 -10.69
N PHE A 259 4.09 -7.66 -9.47
CA PHE A 259 2.88 -8.40 -9.14
C PHE A 259 2.16 -7.75 -7.96
N LEU A 260 0.91 -8.13 -7.76
CA LEU A 260 0.12 -7.80 -6.59
C LEU A 260 -0.51 -9.06 -5.99
N THR A 261 -0.90 -8.97 -4.73
CA THR A 261 -1.86 -9.89 -4.14
C THR A 261 -3.11 -9.13 -3.74
N PHE A 262 -4.26 -9.77 -3.84
CA PHE A 262 -5.50 -9.25 -3.29
C PHE A 262 -6.20 -10.31 -2.46
N THR A 263 -6.97 -9.87 -1.47
CA THR A 263 -7.53 -10.70 -0.40
C THR A 263 -8.97 -10.32 -0.14
N MET A 264 -9.82 -11.29 0.19
CA MET A 264 -11.22 -11.09 0.56
C MET A 264 -11.67 -12.11 1.61
N TYR A 265 -12.93 -12.01 2.04
CA TYR A 265 -13.59 -12.97 2.94
C TYR A 265 -12.92 -13.03 4.30
N ASN A 266 -12.77 -11.87 4.94
CA ASN A 266 -12.25 -11.75 6.31
C ASN A 266 -10.79 -12.24 6.43
N PHE A 267 -10.00 -11.95 5.40
CA PHE A 267 -8.57 -12.27 5.38
C PHE A 267 -7.86 -11.67 6.59
N HIS A 268 -7.03 -12.50 7.22
CA HIS A 268 -6.14 -12.10 8.30
C HIS A 268 -4.89 -12.98 8.29
N ASN A 269 -3.81 -12.46 8.89
CA ASN A 269 -2.53 -13.13 8.93
C ASN A 269 -1.86 -12.95 10.30
N GLY A 270 -0.92 -13.84 10.60
CA GLY A 270 -0.05 -13.72 11.75
C GLY A 270 1.03 -12.64 11.54
N PRO A 271 1.73 -12.26 12.61
CA PRO A 271 2.82 -11.31 12.56
C PRO A 271 3.96 -11.82 11.67
N HIS A 272 4.40 -10.99 10.72
CA HIS A 272 5.50 -11.31 9.82
C HIS A 272 6.20 -10.05 9.31
N LYS A 273 7.33 -10.26 8.62
CA LYS A 273 8.00 -9.27 7.78
C LYS A 273 8.03 -9.82 6.37
N ASP A 274 7.96 -8.92 5.40
CA ASP A 274 8.08 -9.32 4.00
C ASP A 274 9.53 -9.66 3.67
N THR A 275 9.70 -10.38 2.56
CA THR A 275 11.00 -10.77 2.00
C THR A 275 11.12 -10.32 0.55
N ASP A 276 10.43 -9.24 0.20
CA ASP A 276 10.39 -8.69 -1.14
C ASP A 276 11.62 -7.81 -1.41
N CYS A 277 11.91 -7.54 -2.69
CA CYS A 277 12.98 -6.64 -3.11
C CYS A 277 12.65 -5.18 -2.85
N ASN A 278 11.37 -4.78 -2.96
CA ASN A 278 10.94 -3.46 -2.50
C ASN A 278 11.00 -3.40 -0.97
N ASN A 279 11.62 -2.34 -0.45
CA ASN A 279 11.66 -2.12 0.99
C ASN A 279 10.36 -1.49 1.54
N TRP A 280 9.64 -0.77 0.68
CA TRP A 280 8.32 -0.21 0.99
C TRP A 280 7.26 -1.06 0.30
N THR A 281 6.15 -1.32 0.98
CA THR A 281 4.95 -1.96 0.42
C THR A 281 3.78 -0.99 0.39
N LEU A 282 3.15 -0.82 -0.77
CA LEU A 282 1.79 -0.29 -0.88
C LEU A 282 0.81 -1.38 -0.46
N VAL A 283 -0.07 -1.05 0.48
CA VAL A 283 -1.25 -1.85 0.84
C VAL A 283 -2.49 -0.96 0.87
N CYS A 284 -3.63 -1.51 0.47
CA CYS A 284 -4.89 -0.79 0.40
C CYS A 284 -6.04 -1.66 0.90
N TRP A 285 -7.04 -1.05 1.52
CA TRP A 285 -8.28 -1.69 1.93
C TRP A 285 -9.50 -0.96 1.37
N ILE A 286 -10.39 -1.70 0.73
CA ILE A 286 -11.60 -1.21 0.08
C ILE A 286 -12.81 -1.92 0.71
N PRO A 287 -13.67 -1.20 1.45
CA PRO A 287 -14.97 -1.70 1.90
C PRO A 287 -15.88 -1.99 0.71
N ILE A 288 -16.37 -3.23 0.62
CA ILE A 288 -17.27 -3.68 -0.45
C ILE A 288 -18.42 -4.50 0.12
N PHE A 289 -19.48 -4.64 -0.67
CA PHE A 289 -20.45 -5.69 -0.44
C PHE A 289 -19.79 -7.07 -0.61
N ASN A 290 -20.20 -8.05 0.19
CA ASN A 290 -19.65 -9.40 0.16
C ASN A 290 -20.17 -10.13 -1.09
N PRO A 291 -19.33 -10.40 -2.11
CA PRO A 291 -19.80 -10.96 -3.38
C PRO A 291 -20.42 -12.36 -3.27
N LEU A 292 -20.27 -13.04 -2.13
CA LEU A 292 -20.96 -14.31 -1.87
C LEU A 292 -22.42 -14.14 -1.46
N ASN A 293 -22.78 -12.96 -0.94
CA ASN A 293 -24.08 -12.67 -0.33
C ASN A 293 -24.78 -11.44 -0.96
N SER A 294 -24.11 -10.73 -1.86
CA SER A 294 -24.68 -9.62 -2.63
C SER A 294 -25.68 -10.11 -3.68
N SER A 295 -26.69 -9.29 -3.94
CA SER A 295 -27.53 -9.37 -5.14
C SER A 295 -26.94 -8.52 -6.28
N GLU A 296 -27.47 -8.67 -7.50
CA GLU A 296 -27.07 -7.85 -8.65
C GLU A 296 -27.44 -6.36 -8.48
N ASP A 297 -28.40 -6.06 -7.60
CA ASP A 297 -28.86 -4.70 -7.31
C ASP A 297 -28.02 -3.99 -6.22
N ASP A 298 -27.22 -4.75 -5.45
CA ASP A 298 -26.33 -4.15 -4.45
C ASP A 298 -25.17 -3.43 -5.15
N PRO A 299 -24.74 -2.26 -4.65
CA PRO A 299 -23.60 -1.56 -5.22
C PRO A 299 -22.29 -2.32 -4.95
N ILE A 300 -21.25 -2.02 -5.72
CA ILE A 300 -19.94 -2.68 -5.58
C ILE A 300 -19.27 -2.25 -4.26
N LEU A 301 -19.16 -0.94 -4.05
CA LEU A 301 -18.59 -0.37 -2.84
C LEU A 301 -19.61 -0.41 -1.70
N ALA A 302 -19.12 -0.53 -0.47
CA ALA A 302 -19.99 -0.55 0.70
C ALA A 302 -20.74 0.77 0.88
N ASP A 303 -21.96 0.68 1.41
CA ASP A 303 -22.82 1.82 1.74
C ASP A 303 -22.80 2.14 3.24
N ASP A 304 -23.67 3.06 3.67
CA ASP A 304 -23.80 3.49 5.07
C ASP A 304 -24.17 2.34 6.03
N GLY A 305 -24.63 1.19 5.53
CA GLY A 305 -24.92 0.00 6.32
C GLY A 305 -23.68 -0.82 6.71
N TYR A 306 -22.49 -0.46 6.23
CA TYR A 306 -21.24 -1.15 6.49
C TYR A 306 -20.99 -1.33 7.99
N ASN A 307 -20.86 -2.57 8.43
CA ASN A 307 -20.82 -2.95 9.84
C ASN A 307 -19.68 -3.93 10.17
N MET A 308 -18.60 -3.94 9.40
CA MET A 308 -17.43 -4.79 9.68
C MET A 308 -16.74 -4.38 10.98
N PHE A 309 -16.58 -5.31 11.92
CA PHE A 309 -15.76 -5.16 13.12
C PHE A 309 -14.38 -5.79 12.92
N GLY A 310 -13.38 -5.30 13.63
CA GLY A 310 -12.02 -5.84 13.58
C GLY A 310 -11.31 -5.60 12.24
N GLY A 311 -10.34 -6.45 11.92
CA GLY A 311 -9.53 -6.38 10.70
C GLY A 311 -8.50 -5.28 10.66
N GLN A 312 -8.15 -4.70 11.81
CA GLN A 312 -7.13 -3.66 11.89
C GLN A 312 -5.78 -4.15 11.36
N PHE A 313 -4.99 -3.23 10.82
CA PHE A 313 -3.61 -3.49 10.44
C PHE A 313 -2.67 -2.94 11.51
N THR A 314 -1.70 -3.73 11.98
CA THR A 314 -0.91 -3.35 13.16
C THR A 314 0.59 -3.46 12.93
N PHE A 315 1.35 -2.59 13.60
CA PHE A 315 2.80 -2.66 13.75
C PHE A 315 3.10 -2.95 15.22
N ARG A 316 3.25 -4.23 15.55
CA ARG A 316 3.33 -4.68 16.96
C ARG A 316 4.50 -4.06 17.71
N ASP A 317 5.66 -4.06 17.06
CA ASP A 317 6.92 -3.52 17.58
C ASP A 317 6.86 -2.00 17.84
N PHE A 318 5.82 -1.31 17.36
CA PHE A 318 5.62 0.13 17.57
C PHE A 318 4.32 0.46 18.30
N GLN A 319 3.53 -0.56 18.65
CA GLN A 319 2.22 -0.40 19.28
C GLN A 319 1.34 0.56 18.49
N VAL A 320 1.30 0.43 17.16
CA VAL A 320 0.48 1.26 16.26
C VAL A 320 -0.55 0.39 15.56
N CYS A 321 -1.76 0.92 15.45
CA CYS A 321 -2.90 0.28 14.83
C CYS A 321 -3.52 1.22 13.78
N LEU A 322 -3.78 0.70 12.58
CA LEU A 322 -4.60 1.33 11.55
C LEU A 322 -6.02 0.78 11.68
N ASP A 323 -6.95 1.62 12.13
CA ASP A 323 -8.35 1.26 12.19
C ASP A 323 -8.99 1.42 10.81
N LEU A 324 -9.36 0.31 10.19
CA LEU A 324 -9.96 0.29 8.85
C LEU A 324 -11.46 0.60 8.85
N HIS A 325 -12.08 0.70 10.03
CA HIS A 325 -13.47 1.11 10.22
C HIS A 325 -13.70 1.59 11.65
N ARG A 326 -14.53 2.62 11.80
CA ARG A 326 -15.02 3.08 13.11
C ARG A 326 -16.53 2.83 13.22
N PRO A 327 -16.95 1.87 14.06
CA PRO A 327 -18.37 1.64 14.30
C PRO A 327 -19.07 2.90 14.82
N GLY A 328 -20.25 3.22 14.27
CA GLY A 328 -21.10 4.33 14.72
C GLY A 328 -20.82 5.69 14.07
N LEU A 329 -19.85 5.79 13.15
CA LEU A 329 -19.58 6.98 12.33
C LEU A 329 -19.75 6.63 10.85
N HIS A 330 -21.00 6.52 10.39
CA HIS A 330 -21.34 6.09 9.03
C HIS A 330 -20.69 6.94 7.92
N GLN A 331 -20.38 8.21 8.19
CA GLN A 331 -19.76 9.13 7.22
C GLN A 331 -18.26 8.86 6.98
N ASP A 332 -17.64 7.93 7.73
CA ASP A 332 -16.20 7.63 7.69
C ASP A 332 -15.83 6.41 6.85
N ILE A 333 -16.80 5.78 6.17
CA ILE A 333 -16.54 4.59 5.34
C ILE A 333 -15.82 5.03 4.06
N GLY A 334 -14.76 4.31 3.72
CA GLY A 334 -14.05 4.53 2.46
C GLY A 334 -12.74 3.76 2.38
N VAL A 335 -11.88 4.19 1.46
CA VAL A 335 -10.63 3.50 1.16
C VAL A 335 -9.54 3.92 2.14
N THR A 336 -8.78 2.94 2.62
CA THR A 336 -7.55 3.18 3.39
C THR A 336 -6.34 2.77 2.57
N LEU A 337 -5.45 3.71 2.28
CA LEU A 337 -4.19 3.49 1.57
C LEU A 337 -3.01 3.62 2.53
N CYS A 338 -2.04 2.73 2.44
CA CYS A 338 -0.85 2.74 3.29
C CYS A 338 0.40 2.38 2.50
N ALA A 339 1.45 3.18 2.63
CA ALA A 339 2.80 2.83 2.23
C ALA A 339 3.62 2.60 3.50
N PHE A 340 4.24 1.43 3.65
CA PHE A 340 5.01 1.11 4.86
C PHE A 340 6.26 0.29 4.58
N ARG A 341 7.24 0.32 5.48
CA ARG A 341 8.47 -0.47 5.38
C ARG A 341 8.23 -1.91 5.83
N SER A 342 7.86 -2.77 4.90
CA SER A 342 7.39 -4.13 5.16
C SER A 342 8.47 -5.13 5.54
N ASN A 343 9.70 -4.93 5.05
CA ASN A 343 10.84 -5.79 5.34
C ASN A 343 11.45 -5.52 6.73
N ASP A 344 11.28 -4.30 7.25
CA ASP A 344 11.92 -3.87 8.49
C ASP A 344 11.06 -4.11 9.73
N HIS A 345 9.74 -4.05 9.58
CA HIS A 345 8.82 -3.97 10.70
C HIS A 345 7.77 -5.08 10.67
N THR A 346 7.62 -5.72 11.82
CA THR A 346 6.64 -6.79 12.00
C THR A 346 5.23 -6.19 11.89
N HIS A 347 4.43 -6.78 11.02
CA HIS A 347 3.08 -6.33 10.75
C HIS A 347 2.11 -7.51 10.63
N GLN A 348 0.82 -7.22 10.80
CA GLN A 348 -0.26 -8.20 10.66
C GLN A 348 -1.60 -7.49 10.42
N THR A 349 -2.51 -8.21 9.76
CA THR A 349 -3.93 -7.90 9.66
C THR A 349 -4.68 -8.78 10.66
N LEU A 350 -5.42 -8.17 11.58
CA LEU A 350 -6.20 -8.88 12.60
C LEU A 350 -7.46 -9.53 12.00
N PRO A 351 -8.12 -10.46 12.71
CA PRO A 351 -9.41 -10.98 12.27
C PRO A 351 -10.47 -9.89 12.29
N GLY A 352 -11.36 -9.90 11.31
CA GLY A 352 -12.53 -9.02 11.27
C GLY A 352 -13.71 -9.71 10.59
N ALA A 353 -14.93 -9.23 10.84
CA ALA A 353 -16.14 -9.81 10.26
C ALA A 353 -17.31 -8.82 10.28
N SER A 354 -18.23 -9.01 9.34
CA SER A 354 -19.51 -8.30 9.23
C SER A 354 -20.59 -9.13 9.93
N PRO A 355 -21.25 -8.63 11.00
CA PRO A 355 -22.32 -9.37 11.67
C PRO A 355 -23.53 -9.65 10.79
N SER A 356 -23.80 -8.79 9.80
CA SER A 356 -24.86 -9.04 8.81
C SER A 356 -24.41 -9.95 7.67
N ASP A 357 -23.12 -10.31 7.62
CA ASP A 357 -22.47 -11.01 6.50
C ASP A 357 -22.61 -10.33 5.11
N ARG A 358 -23.18 -9.12 5.05
CA ARG A 358 -23.37 -8.36 3.81
C ARG A 358 -22.11 -7.70 3.27
N TYR A 359 -21.07 -7.56 4.08
CA TYR A 359 -19.89 -6.80 3.72
C TYR A 359 -18.61 -7.61 3.90
N THR A 360 -17.61 -7.27 3.09
CA THR A 360 -16.23 -7.71 3.30
C THR A 360 -15.28 -6.55 3.00
N ARG A 361 -13.97 -6.83 2.99
CA ARG A 361 -12.96 -5.89 2.51
C ARG A 361 -12.08 -6.58 1.49
N ILE A 362 -11.86 -5.90 0.37
CA ILE A 362 -10.69 -6.19 -0.43
C ILE A 362 -9.48 -5.57 0.28
N GLY A 363 -8.49 -6.39 0.57
CA GLY A 363 -7.12 -5.93 0.84
C GLY A 363 -6.28 -6.19 -0.40
N PHE A 364 -5.38 -5.30 -0.80
CA PHE A 364 -4.38 -5.63 -1.82
C PHE A 364 -3.03 -5.03 -1.49
N SER A 365 -1.95 -5.67 -1.95
CA SER A 365 -0.58 -5.17 -1.84
C SER A 365 0.20 -5.37 -3.14
N CYS A 366 1.09 -4.45 -3.46
CA CYS A 366 1.93 -4.49 -4.68
C CYS A 366 3.39 -4.78 -4.30
N GLN A 367 4.05 -5.70 -4.99
CA GLN A 367 5.30 -6.28 -4.52
C GLN A 367 6.24 -6.66 -5.68
N MET A 368 7.51 -6.88 -5.35
CA MET A 368 8.54 -7.44 -6.22
C MET A 368 9.24 -8.56 -5.46
N SER A 369 8.78 -9.80 -5.65
CA SER A 369 9.25 -10.95 -4.88
C SER A 369 10.73 -11.23 -5.12
N GLN A 370 11.50 -11.43 -4.04
CA GLN A 370 12.92 -11.79 -4.15
C GLN A 370 13.15 -13.05 -4.99
N ALA A 371 12.27 -14.06 -4.87
CA ALA A 371 12.39 -15.28 -5.65
C ALA A 371 12.21 -15.02 -7.15
N MET A 372 11.29 -14.13 -7.53
CA MET A 372 11.09 -13.71 -8.92
C MET A 372 12.30 -12.91 -9.41
N THR A 373 12.78 -11.94 -8.62
CA THR A 373 13.96 -11.14 -8.95
C THR A 373 15.19 -12.01 -9.22
N GLN A 374 15.46 -12.98 -8.35
CA GLN A 374 16.56 -13.93 -8.55
C GLN A 374 16.41 -14.74 -9.84
N ALA A 375 15.18 -15.12 -10.22
CA ALA A 375 14.93 -15.86 -11.45
C ALA A 375 15.19 -15.00 -12.69
N VAL A 376 14.79 -13.72 -12.67
CA VAL A 376 15.07 -12.77 -13.76
C VAL A 376 16.56 -12.52 -13.90
N VAL A 377 17.26 -12.25 -12.79
CA VAL A 377 18.72 -12.01 -12.81
C VAL A 377 19.46 -13.25 -13.33
N ALA A 378 19.07 -14.45 -12.92
CA ALA A 378 19.68 -15.68 -13.41
C ALA A 378 19.42 -15.91 -14.92
N TYR A 379 18.23 -15.56 -15.40
CA TYR A 379 17.90 -15.59 -16.83
C TYR A 379 18.77 -14.61 -17.63
N ILE A 380 18.87 -13.35 -17.20
CA ILE A 380 19.65 -12.31 -17.88
C ILE A 380 21.13 -12.66 -17.91
N ASN A 381 21.68 -13.17 -16.81
CA ASN A 381 23.09 -13.54 -16.72
C ASN A 381 23.41 -14.88 -17.41
N GLY A 382 22.42 -15.56 -17.99
CA GLY A 382 22.60 -16.87 -18.64
C GLY A 382 22.97 -18.00 -17.67
N THR A 383 22.81 -17.81 -16.36
CA THR A 383 23.10 -18.85 -15.35
C THR A 383 21.97 -19.85 -15.18
N ALA A 384 20.79 -19.56 -15.74
CA ALA A 384 19.64 -20.46 -15.81
C ALA A 384 19.31 -20.80 -17.28
N LEU A 385 20.17 -21.59 -17.93
CA LEU A 385 20.11 -21.93 -19.37
C LEU A 385 18.81 -22.61 -19.82
N HIS A 386 18.06 -23.21 -18.90
CA HIS A 386 16.80 -23.90 -19.18
C HIS A 386 15.58 -23.12 -18.69
N LEU A 387 15.78 -21.87 -18.25
CA LEU A 387 14.70 -21.05 -17.73
C LEU A 387 13.76 -20.63 -18.86
N VAL A 388 12.48 -20.96 -18.69
CA VAL A 388 11.44 -20.57 -19.63
C VAL A 388 10.77 -19.28 -19.16
N VAL A 389 10.64 -18.30 -20.04
CA VAL A 389 9.80 -17.12 -19.83
C VAL A 389 8.43 -17.40 -20.45
N ALA A 390 7.35 -17.09 -19.72
CA ALA A 390 5.99 -17.32 -20.19
C ALA A 390 5.10 -16.10 -19.94
N GLY A 391 4.99 -15.22 -20.94
CA GLY A 391 3.95 -14.18 -20.97
C GLY A 391 2.57 -14.74 -21.35
N GLN A 392 1.65 -13.83 -21.66
CA GLN A 392 0.25 -14.12 -21.98
C GLN A 392 0.12 -15.08 -23.16
N GLU A 393 0.85 -14.86 -24.26
CA GLU A 393 0.80 -15.69 -25.46
C GLU A 393 1.13 -17.15 -25.14
N LYS A 394 2.10 -17.37 -24.25
CA LYS A 394 2.46 -18.71 -23.82
C LYS A 394 1.33 -19.36 -23.02
N GLN A 395 0.65 -18.61 -22.15
CA GLN A 395 -0.50 -19.11 -21.41
C GLN A 395 -1.68 -19.46 -22.34
N ILE A 396 -1.94 -18.60 -23.33
CA ILE A 396 -2.94 -18.81 -24.38
C ILE A 396 -2.61 -20.09 -25.16
N SER A 397 -1.37 -20.24 -25.64
CA SER A 397 -0.94 -21.44 -26.37
C SER A 397 -1.08 -22.71 -25.52
N ASN A 398 -0.75 -22.63 -24.23
CA ASN A 398 -0.93 -23.76 -23.30
C ASN A 398 -2.40 -24.11 -23.07
N ALA A 399 -3.30 -23.12 -23.06
CA ALA A 399 -4.74 -23.32 -22.94
C ALA A 399 -5.34 -23.90 -24.23
N GLN A 400 -4.98 -23.37 -25.40
CA GLN A 400 -5.43 -23.87 -26.70
C GLN A 400 -5.09 -25.34 -26.94
N LYS A 401 -3.93 -25.80 -26.47
CA LYS A 401 -3.54 -27.22 -26.52
C LYS A 401 -4.43 -28.15 -25.67
N LYS A 402 -5.24 -27.59 -24.77
CA LYS A 402 -6.14 -28.31 -23.88
C LYS A 402 -7.62 -28.09 -24.19
N LEU A 403 -7.94 -27.20 -25.14
CA LEU A 403 -9.30 -27.03 -25.64
C LEU A 403 -9.72 -28.32 -26.33
#